data_AF-A0A7G2JXF4-F1
#
_entry.id   AF-A0A7G2JXF4-F1
#
_cell.length_a   1.000
_cell.length_b   1.000
_cell.length_c   1.000
_cell.angle_alpha   90.00
_cell.angle_beta   90.00
_cell.angle_gamma   90.00
#
_symmetry.space_group_name_H-M   'P 1'
#
loop_
_entity.id
_entity.type
_entity.pdbx_description
1 polymer ?
#
loop_
_entity_poly.entity_id
_entity_poly.type
_entity_poly.pdbx_seq_one_letter_code
_entity_poly.pdbx_strand_id
1 'polypeptide(L)' 'IVAFFRELIGSGKLFGMTIFETIQNGGWYQANGLFLLAPSAFFIIGFVIWGLRTWKPEQQEK' A
#
# COMPACT_ATOMS: atom_id res chain seq x y z
N ILE A 1 3.27 -4.56 6.73
CA ILE A 1 3.45 -3.27 6.01
C ILE A 1 2.85 -3.35 4.62
N VAL A 2 3.36 -4.19 3.71
CA VAL A 2 2.85 -4.28 2.32
C VAL A 2 1.37 -4.65 2.27
N ALA A 3 0.95 -5.71 2.98
CA ALA A 3 -0.45 -6.12 3.05
C ALA A 3 -1.37 -5.03 3.65
N PHE A 4 -0.90 -4.35 4.70
CA PHE A 4 -1.63 -3.23 5.33
C PHE A 4 -1.92 -2.10 4.33
N PHE A 5 -0.91 -1.64 3.58
CA PHE A 5 -1.10 -0.60 2.58
C PHE A 5 -1.94 -1.07 1.38
N ARG A 6 -1.82 -2.34 0.98
CA ARG A 6 -2.63 -2.90 -0.09
C ARG A 6 -4.11 -3.04 0.28
N GLU A 7 -4.41 -3.50 1.49
CA GLU A 7 -5.80 -3.60 1.94
C GLU A 7 -6.41 -2.21 2.13
N LEU A 8 -5.71 -1.33 2.84
CA LEU A 8 -6.22 0.00 3.16
C LEU A 8 -6.40 0.87 1.92
N ILE A 9 -5.37 0.97 1.06
CA ILE A 9 -5.41 1.83 -0.13
C ILE A 9 -6.12 1.15 -1.30
N GLY A 10 -5.97 -0.17 -1.42
CA GLY A 10 -6.60 -0.93 -2.49
C GLY A 10 -8.10 -1.10 -2.29
N SER A 11 -8.55 -1.39 -1.07
CA SER A 11 -9.95 -1.76 -0.80
C SER A 11 -10.69 -0.86 0.20
N GLY A 12 -10.00 0.08 0.85
CA GLY A 12 -10.58 0.90 1.93
C GLY A 12 -10.83 0.12 3.22
N LYS A 13 -10.39 -1.14 3.28
CA LYS A 13 -10.60 -2.05 4.41
C LYS A 13 -9.29 -2.37 5.09
N LEU A 14 -9.36 -2.67 6.38
CA LEU A 14 -8.24 -3.15 7.16
C LEU A 14 -8.70 -4.36 7.97
N PHE A 15 -8.07 -5.53 7.80
CA PHE A 15 -8.47 -6.76 8.49
C PHE A 15 -9.97 -7.10 8.34
N GLY A 16 -10.58 -6.74 7.21
CA GLY A 16 -12.01 -6.93 6.94
C GLY A 16 -12.95 -5.85 7.49
N MET A 17 -12.46 -4.92 8.32
CA MET A 17 -13.21 -3.75 8.77
C MET A 17 -13.10 -2.61 7.76
N THR A 18 -14.22 -2.00 7.38
CA THR A 18 -14.24 -0.83 6.50
C THR A 18 -13.77 0.39 7.27
N ILE A 19 -12.58 0.92 6.94
CA ILE A 19 -12.04 2.16 7.52
C ILE A 19 -12.42 3.35 6.65
N PHE A 20 -12.29 3.17 5.33
CA PHE A 20 -12.75 4.13 4.35
C PHE A 20 -13.94 3.55 3.60
N GLU A 21 -15.10 4.15 3.76
CA GLU A 21 -16.27 3.77 2.97
C GLU A 21 -15.99 4.07 1.50
N THR A 22 -15.94 3.01 0.70
CA THR A 22 -15.70 3.13 -0.72
C THR A 22 -16.91 3.76 -1.42
N ILE A 23 -16.69 4.43 -2.55
CA ILE A 23 -17.78 4.97 -3.39
C ILE A 23 -18.79 3.89 -3.76
N GLN A 24 -18.35 2.63 -3.94
CA GLN A 24 -19.22 1.48 -4.20
C GLN A 24 -20.20 1.17 -3.06
N ASN A 25 -19.87 1.56 -1.83
CA ASN A 25 -20.70 1.40 -0.64
C ASN A 25 -21.35 2.72 -0.18
N GLY A 26 -21.39 3.75 -1.05
CA GLY A 26 -21.98 5.05 -0.73
C GLY A 26 -21.07 6.04 0.01
N GLY A 27 -19.79 5.70 0.17
CA GLY A 27 -18.80 6.56 0.80
C GLY A 27 -18.06 7.47 -0.16
N TRP A 28 -16.99 8.11 0.34
CA TRP A 28 -16.21 9.12 -0.40
C TRP A 28 -14.88 8.59 -0.94
N TYR A 29 -14.51 7.35 -0.60
CA TYR A 29 -13.20 6.81 -0.90
C TYR A 29 -13.17 6.03 -2.22
N GLN A 30 -12.30 6.42 -3.15
CA GLN A 30 -12.08 5.65 -4.38
C GLN A 30 -10.98 4.62 -4.17
N ALA A 31 -11.38 3.35 -4.13
CA ALA A 31 -10.48 2.20 -4.06
C ALA A 31 -9.44 2.22 -5.20
N ASN A 32 -8.16 2.07 -4.87
CA ASN A 32 -7.10 2.08 -5.87
C ASN A 32 -6.85 0.66 -6.42
N GLY A 33 -7.42 0.40 -7.60
CA GLY A 33 -7.28 -0.88 -8.30
C GLY A 33 -5.83 -1.30 -8.57
N LEU A 34 -4.90 -0.34 -8.71
CA LEU A 34 -3.49 -0.63 -8.91
C LEU A 34 -2.88 -1.35 -7.71
N PHE A 35 -3.25 -0.97 -6.48
CA PHE A 35 -2.75 -1.56 -5.23
C PHE A 35 -3.36 -2.94 -4.92
N LEU A 36 -4.46 -3.30 -5.57
CA LEU A 36 -5.07 -4.62 -5.46
C LEU A 36 -4.30 -5.66 -6.29
N LEU A 37 -3.73 -5.27 -7.42
CA LEU A 37 -3.01 -6.18 -8.32
C LEU A 37 -1.78 -6.80 -7.64
N ALA A 38 -1.49 -8.07 -7.97
CA ALA A 38 -0.32 -8.78 -7.45
C ALA A 38 1.03 -8.03 -7.66
N PRO A 39 1.28 -7.33 -8.80
CA PRO A 39 2.52 -6.60 -9.02
C PRO A 39 2.74 -5.39 -8.10
N SER A 40 1.67 -4.85 -7.49
CA SER A 40 1.77 -3.69 -6.59
C SER A 40 2.66 -3.94 -5.37
N ALA A 41 2.75 -5.19 -4.92
CA ALA A 41 3.60 -5.58 -3.81
C ALA A 41 5.08 -5.27 -4.08
N PHE A 42 5.54 -5.46 -5.32
CA PHE A 42 6.93 -5.18 -5.70
C PHE A 42 7.23 -3.68 -5.67
N PHE A 43 6.30 -2.84 -6.10
CA PHE A 43 6.46 -1.38 -6.02
C PHE A 43 6.54 -0.90 -4.57
N ILE A 44 5.66 -1.40 -3.69
CA ILE A 44 5.67 -1.03 -2.26
C ILE A 44 6.98 -1.46 -1.61
N ILE A 45 7.46 -2.68 -1.88
CA ILE A 45 8.75 -3.16 -1.35
C ILE A 45 9.91 -2.31 -1.90
N GLY A 46 9.89 -1.97 -3.19
CA GLY A 46 10.86 -1.07 -3.80
C GLY A 46 10.93 0.30 -3.11
N PHE A 47 9.77 0.91 -2.83
CA PHE A 47 9.71 2.18 -2.09
C PHE A 47 10.18 2.04 -0.64
N VAL A 48 9.85 0.94 0.03
CA VAL A 48 10.31 0.68 1.40
C VAL A 48 11.83 0.56 1.44
N ILE A 49 12.42 -0.22 0.54
CA ILE A 49 13.89 -0.38 0.45
C ILE A 49 14.55 0.95 0.08
N TRP A 50 14.01 1.67 -0.90
CA TRP A 50 14.53 2.97 -1.31
C TRP A 50 14.49 4.01 -0.17
N GLY A 51 13.38 4.09 0.57
CA GLY A 51 13.26 4.97 1.74
C GLY A 51 14.24 4.59 2.85
N LEU A 52 14.37 3.29 3.14
CA LEU A 52 15.35 2.79 4.11
C LEU A 52 16.78 3.13 3.70
N ARG A 53 17.13 2.95 2.42
CA ARG A 53 18.46 3.28 1.88
C ARG A 53 18.74 4.78 1.81
N THR A 54 17.70 5.61 1.66
CA THR A 54 17.84 7.07 1.70
C THR A 54 18.10 7.55 3.12
N TRP A 55 17.48 6.91 4.12
CA TRP A 55 17.66 7.26 5.53
C TRP A 55 18.92 6.64 6.16
N LYS A 56 19.32 5.44 5.73
CA LYS A 56 20.52 4.72 6.16
C LYS A 56 21.38 4.32 4.94
N PRO A 57 22.18 5.25 4.38
CA PRO A 57 23.00 4.99 3.21
C PRO A 57 24.08 3.92 3.44
N GLU A 58 24.42 3.61 4.69
CA GLU A 58 25.30 2.50 5.09
C GLU A 58 24.82 1.13 4.58
N GLN A 59 23.53 0.98 4.29
CA GLN A 59 22.91 -0.25 3.77
C GLN A 59 22.93 -0.33 2.23
N GLN A 60 23.56 0.63 1.54
CA GLN A 60 23.77 0.53 0.10
C GLN A 60 24.96 -0.38 -0.18
N GLU A 61 24.66 -1.61 -0.63
CA GLU A 61 25.68 -2.53 -1.16
C GLU A 61 26.25 -1.94 -2.46
N LYS A 62 27.59 -1.99 -2.61
CA LYS A 62 28.32 -1.51 -3.78
C LYS A 62 28.29 -2.51 -4.93
#